data_AF-A0A1F2Y7K9-F1
#
_entry.id   AF-A0A1F2Y7K9-F1
#
_cell.length_a   1.000
_cell.length_b   1.000
_cell.length_c   1.000
_cell.angle_alpha   90.00
_cell.angle_beta   90.00
_cell.angle_gamma   90.00
#
_symmetry.space_group_name_H-M   'P 1'
#
loop_
_entity.id
_entity.type
_entity.pdbx_description
1 polymer ?
#
loop_
_entity_poly.entity_id
_entity_poly.type
_entity_poly.pdbx_seq_one_letter_code
_entity_poly.pdbx_strand_id
1 'polypeptide(L)'
;MVDRNELWAEAEELADLLMQSPEMRSYQQAEQAMKANTGAVSMIMQLKELQEQIGEFQARNVPESYYQSLNDQSESLFEQLEKIQEVREFQASQSAVNDLLQAVTDRLSQAVKSRVAANLEEAAESDS
;
A
#
# COMPACT_ATOMS: atom_id res chain seq x y z
N MET A 1 -32.92 -2.47 -5.25
CA MET A 1 -31.72 -1.62 -5.29
C MET A 1 -30.87 -2.07 -4.12
N VAL A 2 -29.67 -2.60 -4.37
CA VAL A 2 -28.73 -2.97 -3.29
C VAL A 2 -28.41 -1.70 -2.51
N ASP A 3 -28.60 -1.71 -1.20
CA ASP A 3 -28.20 -0.60 -0.34
C ASP A 3 -26.67 -0.63 -0.17
N ARG A 4 -26.05 0.54 0.01
CA ARG A 4 -24.60 0.64 0.22
C ARG A 4 -24.12 -0.21 1.40
N ASN A 5 -24.97 -0.41 2.41
CA ASN A 5 -24.67 -1.25 3.56
C ASN A 5 -24.44 -2.72 3.17
N GLU A 6 -25.21 -3.25 2.22
CA GLU A 6 -25.05 -4.62 1.73
C GLU A 6 -23.76 -4.75 0.91
N LEU A 7 -23.42 -3.73 0.10
CA LEU A 7 -22.14 -3.68 -0.61
C LEU A 7 -20.94 -3.62 0.35
N TRP A 8 -21.06 -2.93 1.48
CA TRP A 8 -20.00 -2.89 2.49
C TRP A 8 -19.85 -4.23 3.22
N ALA A 9 -20.94 -4.93 3.50
CA ALA A 9 -20.86 -6.28 4.07
C ALA A 9 -20.05 -7.23 3.17
N GLU A 10 -20.32 -7.23 1.86
CA GLU A 10 -19.58 -8.04 0.88
C GLU A 10 -18.09 -7.63 0.79
N ALA A 11 -17.78 -6.33 0.96
CA ALA A 11 -16.40 -5.85 0.98
C ALA A 11 -15.65 -6.33 2.24
N GLU A 12 -16.30 -6.38 3.40
CA GLU A 12 -15.73 -6.94 4.63
C GLU A 12 -15.49 -8.45 4.49
N GLU A 13 -16.43 -9.19 3.91
CA GLU A 13 -16.22 -10.62 3.63
C GLU A 13 -15.03 -10.87 2.69
N LEU A 14 -14.87 -10.01 1.66
CA LEU A 14 -13.69 -10.06 0.79
C LEU A 14 -12.39 -9.76 1.55
N ALA A 15 -12.41 -8.81 2.50
CA ALA A 15 -11.27 -8.53 3.34
C ALA A 15 -10.88 -9.73 4.21
N ASP A 16 -11.86 -10.44 4.79
CA ASP A 16 -11.63 -11.67 5.57
C ASP A 16 -11.01 -12.79 4.73
N LEU A 17 -11.38 -12.90 3.45
CA LEU A 17 -10.76 -13.84 2.53
C LEU A 17 -9.32 -13.43 2.19
N LEU A 18 -9.07 -12.14 1.96
CA LEU A 18 -7.73 -11.61 1.70
C LEU A 18 -6.79 -11.84 2.87
N MET A 19 -7.28 -11.71 4.10
CA MET A 19 -6.51 -12.00 5.31
C MET A 19 -6.00 -13.45 5.37
N GLN A 20 -6.63 -14.38 4.67
CA GLN A 20 -6.23 -15.79 4.62
C GLN A 20 -5.22 -16.10 3.50
N SER A 21 -4.87 -15.10 2.69
CA SER A 21 -3.92 -15.24 1.57
C SER A 21 -2.47 -15.50 2.04
N PRO A 22 -1.65 -16.19 1.22
CA PRO A 22 -0.21 -16.35 1.47
C PRO A 22 0.53 -15.01 1.64
N GLU A 23 0.14 -14.00 0.88
CA GLU A 23 0.72 -12.65 0.90
C GLU A 23 0.49 -12.00 2.26
N MET A 24 -0.74 -12.07 2.79
CA MET A 24 -1.06 -11.56 4.13
C MET A 24 -0.34 -12.32 5.25
N ARG A 25 -0.20 -13.65 5.14
CA ARG A 25 0.61 -14.42 6.09
C ARG A 25 2.07 -14.01 6.08
N SER A 26 2.66 -13.86 4.90
CA SER A 26 4.05 -13.43 4.73
C SER A 26 4.27 -12.03 5.30
N TYR A 27 3.32 -11.12 5.04
CA TYR A 27 3.33 -9.77 5.59
C TYR A 27 3.30 -9.77 7.12
N GLN A 28 2.40 -10.52 7.75
CA GLN A 28 2.32 -10.60 9.21
C GLN A 28 3.61 -11.13 9.85
N GLN A 29 4.23 -12.14 9.24
CA GLN A 29 5.50 -12.69 9.71
C GLN A 29 6.64 -11.68 9.59
N ALA A 30 6.76 -11.03 8.43
CA ALA A 30 7.78 -10.02 8.20
C ALA A 30 7.57 -8.77 9.09
N GLU A 31 6.32 -8.38 9.33
CA GLU A 31 5.98 -7.29 10.25
C GLU A 31 6.44 -7.62 11.68
N GLN A 32 6.19 -8.84 12.15
CA GLN A 32 6.61 -9.28 13.48
C GLN A 32 8.14 -9.31 13.60
N ALA A 33 8.84 -9.82 12.58
CA ALA A 33 10.30 -9.85 12.53
C ALA A 33 10.90 -8.42 12.54
N MET A 34 10.34 -7.53 11.72
CA MET A 34 10.77 -6.12 11.67
C MET A 34 10.55 -5.43 13.01
N LYS A 35 9.38 -5.60 13.64
CA LYS A 35 9.07 -5.01 14.96
C LYS A 35 9.99 -5.52 16.06
N ALA A 36 10.49 -6.76 15.96
CA ALA A 36 11.43 -7.32 16.92
C ALA A 36 12.85 -6.72 16.77
N ASN A 37 13.20 -6.20 15.59
CA ASN A 37 14.47 -5.53 15.34
C ASN A 37 14.41 -4.06 15.83
N THR A 38 14.69 -3.85 17.11
CA THR A 38 14.63 -2.51 17.74
C THR A 38 15.56 -1.48 17.10
N GLY A 39 16.70 -1.92 16.56
CA GLY A 39 17.62 -1.06 15.81
C GLY A 39 17.01 -0.55 14.51
N ALA A 40 16.42 -1.45 13.72
CA ALA A 40 15.70 -1.08 12.50
C ALA A 40 14.51 -0.17 12.81
N VAL A 41 13.70 -0.50 13.82
CA VAL A 41 12.56 0.33 14.24
C VAL A 41 13.01 1.75 14.61
N SER A 42 14.08 1.89 15.40
CA SER A 42 14.62 3.20 15.75
C SER A 42 15.10 3.98 14.52
N MET A 43 15.79 3.33 13.58
CA MET A 43 16.25 3.97 12.34
C MET A 43 15.06 4.41 11.46
N ILE A 44 14.00 3.61 11.37
CA ILE A 44 12.77 3.96 10.64
C ILE A 44 12.09 5.18 11.28
N MET A 45 12.05 5.25 12.61
CA MET A 45 11.48 6.41 13.30
C MET A 45 12.27 7.69 13.03
N GLN A 46 13.61 7.63 13.09
CA GLN A 46 14.47 8.76 12.76
C GLN A 46 14.32 9.20 11.30
N LEU A 47 14.25 8.24 10.37
CA LEU A 47 14.02 8.52 8.95
C LEU A 47 12.69 9.26 8.74
N LYS A 48 11.61 8.82 9.42
CA LYS A 48 10.31 9.49 9.34
C LYS A 48 10.35 10.92 9.86
N GLU A 49 11.03 11.16 10.98
CA GLU A 49 11.19 12.51 11.55
C GLU A 49 11.96 13.44 10.60
N LEU A 50 13.02 12.94 9.95
CA LEU A 50 13.74 13.70 8.92
C LEU A 50 12.86 14.01 7.72
N GLN A 51 12.09 13.04 7.23
CA GLN A 51 11.17 13.22 6.11
C GLN A 51 10.07 14.24 6.42
N GLU A 52 9.55 14.24 7.65
CA GLU A 52 8.58 15.24 8.11
C GLU A 52 9.18 16.64 8.10
N GLN A 53 10.39 16.81 8.66
CA GLN A 53 11.10 18.10 8.63
C GLN A 53 11.34 18.59 7.19
N ILE A 54 11.80 17.70 6.30
CA ILE A 54 11.98 18.01 4.87
C ILE A 54 10.65 18.44 4.26
N GLY A 55 9.56 17.72 4.55
CA GLY A 55 8.21 18.06 4.10
C GLY A 55 7.75 19.45 4.57
N GLU A 56 8.07 19.84 5.81
CA GLU A 56 7.79 21.20 6.30
C GLU A 56 8.57 22.28 5.55
N PHE A 57 9.85 22.03 5.25
CA PHE A 57 10.66 22.95 4.44
C PHE A 57 10.10 23.09 3.02
N GLN A 58 9.73 21.97 2.40
CA GLN A 58 9.11 21.94 1.07
C GLN A 58 7.77 22.69 1.06
N ALA A 59 6.90 22.46 2.05
CA ALA A 59 5.62 23.14 2.18
C ALA A 59 5.77 24.67 2.32
N ARG A 60 6.87 25.14 2.91
CA ARG A 60 7.20 26.57 3.05
C ARG A 60 7.97 27.14 1.86
N ASN A 61 8.21 26.35 0.80
CA ASN A 61 9.02 26.72 -0.36
C ASN A 61 10.44 27.18 0.01
N VAL A 62 11.02 26.62 1.07
CA VAL A 62 12.41 26.90 1.45
C VAL A 62 13.33 26.28 0.39
N PRO A 63 14.40 26.97 -0.06
CA PRO A 63 15.32 26.40 -1.04
C PRO A 63 16.00 25.14 -0.51
N GLU A 64 16.21 24.15 -1.38
CA GLU A 64 16.77 22.83 -1.01
C GLU A 64 18.14 22.91 -0.33
N SER A 65 18.96 23.89 -0.69
CA SER A 65 20.27 24.15 -0.06
C SER A 65 20.20 24.30 1.47
N TYR A 66 19.05 24.69 2.02
CA TYR A 66 18.87 24.87 3.47
C TYR A 66 18.57 23.57 4.22
N TYR A 67 18.12 22.53 3.53
CA TYR A 67 17.83 21.21 4.13
C TYR A 67 18.57 20.07 3.42
N GLN A 68 19.55 20.37 2.57
CA GLN A 68 20.39 19.38 1.90
C GLN A 68 21.01 18.40 2.91
N SER A 69 21.48 18.87 4.06
CA SER A 69 22.04 18.00 5.09
C SER A 69 21.02 17.02 5.67
N LEU A 70 19.72 17.36 5.67
CA LEU A 70 18.65 16.45 6.08
C LEU A 70 18.39 15.41 4.98
N ASN A 71 18.44 15.80 3.70
CA ASN A 71 18.37 14.86 2.57
C ASN A 71 19.50 13.84 2.64
N ASP A 72 20.75 14.30 2.82
CA ASP A 72 21.92 13.42 2.89
C ASP A 72 21.84 12.45 4.08
N GLN A 73 21.32 12.91 5.23
CA GLN A 73 21.08 12.06 6.40
C GLN A 73 19.97 11.05 6.15
N SER A 74 18.87 11.45 5.51
CA SER A 74 17.76 10.59 5.13
C SER A 74 18.23 9.49 4.17
N GLU A 75 19.04 9.84 3.16
CA GLU A 75 19.62 8.89 2.21
C GLU A 75 20.55 7.90 2.92
N SER A 76 21.45 8.40 3.78
CA SER A 76 22.35 7.53 4.55
C SER A 76 21.61 6.55 5.47
N LEU A 77 20.53 7.00 6.13
CA LEU A 77 19.70 6.12 6.96
C LEU A 77 18.95 5.10 6.10
N PHE A 78 18.43 5.50 4.95
CA PHE A 78 17.77 4.60 4.01
C PHE A 78 18.73 3.50 3.53
N GLU A 79 19.94 3.85 3.11
CA GLU A 79 20.96 2.87 2.71
C GLU A 79 21.35 1.89 3.82
N GLN A 80 21.33 2.33 5.08
CA GLN A 80 21.57 1.46 6.23
C GLN A 80 20.40 0.51 6.46
N LEU A 81 19.17 1.02 6.37
CA LEU A 81 17.94 0.22 6.49
C LEU A 81 17.85 -0.85 5.39
N GLU A 82 18.18 -0.51 4.15
CA GLU A 82 18.20 -1.45 3.01
C GLU A 82 19.18 -2.61 3.20
N LYS A 83 20.19 -2.47 4.07
CA LYS A 83 21.14 -3.55 4.39
C LYS A 83 20.57 -4.56 5.40
N ILE A 84 19.52 -4.20 6.13
CA ILE A 84 18.88 -5.05 7.14
C ILE A 84 17.92 -6.04 6.46
N GLN A 85 18.08 -7.34 6.75
CA GLN A 85 17.27 -8.39 6.13
C GLN A 85 15.78 -8.23 6.46
N GLU A 86 15.44 -7.98 7.71
CA GLU A 86 14.05 -7.85 8.15
C GLU A 86 13.36 -6.64 7.49
N VAL A 87 14.10 -5.57 7.18
CA VAL A 87 13.57 -4.41 6.45
C VAL A 87 13.24 -4.79 5.01
N ARG A 88 14.17 -5.45 4.30
CA ARG A 88 13.93 -5.90 2.92
C ARG A 88 12.79 -6.90 2.81
N GLU A 89 12.72 -7.86 3.74
CA GLU A 89 11.62 -8.83 3.80
C GLU A 89 10.27 -8.14 4.06
N PHE A 90 10.25 -7.17 4.97
CA PHE A 90 9.04 -6.40 5.25
C PHE A 90 8.60 -5.58 4.04
N GLN A 91 9.50 -4.86 3.37
CA GLN A 91 9.20 -4.12 2.14
C GLN A 91 8.71 -5.04 1.02
N ALA A 92 9.36 -6.19 0.81
CA ALA A 92 8.93 -7.16 -0.19
C ALA A 92 7.52 -7.69 0.11
N SER A 93 7.23 -7.98 1.38
CA SER A 93 5.90 -8.43 1.80
C SER A 93 4.83 -7.35 1.64
N GLN A 94 5.16 -6.08 1.88
CA GLN A 94 4.27 -4.93 1.61
C GLN A 94 3.95 -4.81 0.13
N SER A 95 4.96 -4.95 -0.74
CA SER A 95 4.75 -4.92 -2.18
C SER A 95 3.81 -6.04 -2.63
N ALA A 96 4.02 -7.26 -2.13
CA ALA A 96 3.16 -8.40 -2.47
C ALA A 96 1.69 -8.19 -2.04
N VAL A 97 1.44 -7.61 -0.86
CA VAL A 97 0.08 -7.27 -0.41
C VAL A 97 -0.52 -6.18 -1.29
N ASN A 98 0.23 -5.16 -1.68
CA ASN A 98 -0.24 -4.11 -2.58
C ASN A 98 -0.60 -4.67 -3.96
N ASP A 99 0.23 -5.57 -4.50
CA ASP A 99 -0.02 -6.22 -5.79
C ASP A 99 -1.30 -7.07 -5.73
N LEU A 100 -1.53 -7.79 -4.62
CA LEU A 100 -2.75 -8.54 -4.39
C LEU A 100 -3.99 -7.62 -4.37
N LEU A 101 -3.94 -6.53 -3.62
CA LEU A 101 -5.03 -5.56 -3.54
C LEU A 101 -5.32 -4.91 -4.90
N GLN A 102 -4.27 -4.59 -5.67
CA GLN A 102 -4.41 -4.05 -7.00
C GLN A 102 -5.05 -5.06 -7.96
N ALA A 103 -4.62 -6.33 -7.93
CA ALA A 103 -5.19 -7.38 -8.75
C ALA A 103 -6.69 -7.60 -8.48
N VAL A 104 -7.11 -7.55 -7.22
CA VAL A 104 -8.53 -7.61 -6.85
C VAL A 104 -9.30 -6.41 -7.39
N THR A 105 -8.75 -5.21 -7.22
CA THR A 105 -9.35 -3.96 -7.72
C THR A 105 -9.53 -4.01 -9.24
N ASP A 106 -8.52 -4.46 -9.96
CA ASP A 106 -8.56 -4.60 -11.42
C ASP A 106 -9.60 -5.64 -11.85
N ARG A 107 -9.67 -6.77 -11.15
CA ARG A 107 -10.66 -7.82 -11.44
C ARG A 107 -12.09 -7.33 -11.22
N LEU A 108 -12.34 -6.60 -10.13
CA LEU A 108 -13.63 -5.98 -9.85
C LEU A 108 -14.00 -4.95 -10.93
N SER A 109 -13.06 -4.08 -11.30
CA SER A 109 -13.23 -3.08 -12.36
C SER A 109 -13.60 -3.73 -13.70
N GLN A 110 -12.91 -4.80 -14.08
CA GLN A 110 -13.21 -5.56 -15.30
C GLN A 110 -14.59 -6.22 -15.24
N ALA A 111 -14.96 -6.82 -14.11
CA ALA A 111 -16.26 -7.46 -13.94
C ALA A 111 -17.42 -6.46 -14.06
N VAL A 112 -17.27 -5.27 -13.47
CA VAL A 112 -18.26 -4.18 -13.60
C VAL A 112 -18.38 -3.74 -15.06
N LYS A 113 -17.26 -3.45 -15.72
CA LYS A 113 -17.25 -3.02 -17.14
C LYS A 113 -17.91 -4.05 -18.06
N SER A 114 -17.61 -5.34 -17.87
CA SER A 114 -18.18 -6.42 -18.68
C SER A 114 -19.69 -6.55 -18.51
N ARG A 115 -20.21 -6.44 -17.28
CA ARG A 115 -21.66 -6.50 -17.03
C ARG A 115 -22.39 -5.29 -17.60
N VAL A 116 -21.78 -4.11 -17.55
CA VAL A 116 -22.33 -2.91 -18.20
C VAL A 116 -22.45 -3.12 -19.71
N ALA A 117 -21.40 -3.65 -20.36
CA ALA A 117 -21.43 -3.92 -21.79
C ALA A 117 -22.53 -4.94 -22.17
N ALA A 118 -22.62 -6.06 -21.45
CA ALA A 118 -23.63 -7.09 -21.69
C ALA A 118 -25.06 -6.53 -21.56
N ASN A 119 -25.34 -5.74 -20.52
CA ASN A 119 -26.66 -5.14 -20.32
C ASN A 119 -27.04 -4.14 -21.43
N LEU A 120 -26.05 -3.47 -22.06
CA LEU A 120 -26.29 -2.55 -23.17
C LEU A 120 -26.58 -3.28 -24.49
N GLU A 121 -25.95 -4.43 -24.72
CA GLU A 121 -26.21 -5.29 -25.88
C GLU A 121 -27.61 -5.91 -25.80
N GLU A 122 -28.01 -6.43 -24.64
CA GLU A 122 -29.36 -6.97 -24.42
C GLU A 122 -30.45 -5.92 -24.63
N ALA A 123 -30.21 -4.66 -24.22
CA ALA A 123 -31.15 -3.56 -24.45
C ALA A 123 -31.33 -3.25 -25.95
N ALA A 124 -30.25 -3.29 -26.74
CA ALA A 124 -30.28 -3.00 -28.17
C ALA A 124 -31.00 -4.10 -28.98
N GLU A 125 -30.90 -5.36 -28.56
CA GLU A 125 -31.65 -6.47 -29.17
C GLU A 125 -33.13 -6.47 -28.78
N SER A 126 -33.49 -5.93 -27.61
CA SER A 126 -34.89 -5.85 -27.16
C SER A 126 -35.71 -4.73 -27.80
N ASP A 127 -35.05 -3.70 -28.36
CA ASP A 127 -35.68 -2.58 -29.08
C ASP A 127 -35.76 -2.80 -30.61
N SER A 128 -35.32 -3.97 -31.11
CA SER A 128 -35.36 -4.38 -32.53
C SER A 128 -36.41 -5.45 -32.81
#